data_AF-A0A7W5PCX6-F1
#
_entry.id   AF-A0A7W5PCX6-F1
#
_cell.length_a   1.000
_cell.length_b   1.000
_cell.length_c   1.000
_cell.angle_alpha   90.00
_cell.angle_beta   90.00
_cell.angle_gamma   90.00
#
_symmetry.space_group_name_H-M   'P 1'
#
loop_
_entity.id
_entity.type
_entity.pdbx_description
1 polymer ?
#
loop_
_entity_poly.entity_id
_entity_poly.type
_entity_poly.pdbx_seq_one_letter_code
_entity_poly.pdbx_strand_id
1 'polypeptide(L)' 'MKISIGAFDAATRTVAVTFEHDGVRHERAVNTCLDAKGGYDATATAARVDEVGRGVEYKIEAGVIGAAASPITVRE' A
#
# COMPACT_ATOMS: atom_id res chain seq x y z
N MET A 1 -6.13 10.05 -4.35
CA MET A 1 -4.98 9.18 -4.00
C MET A 1 -3.98 9.09 -5.16
N LYS A 2 -2.67 9.05 -4.87
CA LYS A 2 -1.61 8.67 -5.84
C LYS A 2 -1.00 7.33 -5.40
N ILE A 3 -0.87 6.40 -6.33
CA ILE A 3 -0.39 5.03 -6.07
C ILE A 3 0.81 4.72 -6.96
N SER A 4 1.89 4.22 -6.36
CA SER A 4 3.08 3.74 -7.07
C SER A 4 3.30 2.27 -6.74
N ILE A 5 3.28 1.41 -7.76
CA ILE A 5 3.50 -0.03 -7.63
C ILE A 5 4.96 -0.34 -8.01
N GLY A 6 5.67 -0.98 -7.10
CA GLY A 6 7.05 -1.46 -7.28
C GLY A 6 7.13 -2.81 -7.98
N ALA A 7 8.34 -3.39 -7.99
CA ALA A 7 8.57 -4.69 -8.60
C ALA A 7 7.85 -5.82 -7.86
N PHE A 8 7.45 -6.84 -8.63
CA PHE A 8 6.94 -8.10 -8.08
C PHE A 8 8.06 -8.90 -7.43
N ASP A 9 7.88 -9.24 -6.16
CA ASP A 9 8.71 -10.16 -5.42
C ASP A 9 8.13 -11.58 -5.50
N ALA A 10 8.79 -12.45 -6.26
CA ALA A 10 8.34 -13.82 -6.48
C ALA A 10 8.49 -14.73 -5.24
N ALA A 11 9.39 -14.39 -4.32
CA ALA A 11 9.63 -15.20 -3.11
C ALA A 11 8.49 -15.06 -2.11
N THR A 12 7.96 -13.84 -1.96
CA THR A 12 6.88 -13.49 -1.04
C THR A 12 5.53 -13.36 -1.73
N ARG A 13 5.51 -13.33 -3.06
CA ARG A 13 4.34 -13.09 -3.92
C ARG A 13 3.68 -11.73 -3.64
N THR A 14 4.49 -10.70 -3.39
CA THR A 14 4.01 -9.35 -3.08
C THR A 14 4.58 -8.31 -4.03
N VAL A 15 3.93 -7.15 -4.09
CA VAL A 15 4.46 -5.92 -4.69
C VAL A 15 4.56 -4.86 -3.60
N ALA A 16 5.70 -4.15 -3.55
CA ALA A 16 5.81 -2.97 -2.69
C ALA A 16 4.97 -1.84 -3.29
N VAL A 17 4.06 -1.26 -2.53
CA VAL A 17 3.19 -0.18 -2.99
C VAL A 17 3.34 1.03 -2.08
N THR A 18 3.52 2.19 -2.69
CA THR A 18 3.45 3.48 -2.01
C THR A 18 2.12 4.14 -2.32
N PHE A 19 1.42 4.57 -1.27
CA PHE A 19 0.19 5.35 -1.31
C PHE A 19 0.49 6.77 -0.81
N GLU A 20 0.14 7.78 -1.58
CA GLU A 20 0.30 9.19 -1.24
C GLU A 20 -1.05 9.91 -1.30
N HIS A 21 -1.47 10.48 -0.18
CA HIS A 21 -2.69 11.26 -0.08
C HIS A 21 -2.58 12.31 1.03
N ASP A 22 -3.07 13.52 0.78
CA ASP A 22 -3.06 14.64 1.74
C ASP A 22 -1.70 14.89 2.43
N GLY A 23 -0.60 14.75 1.68
CA GLY A 23 0.76 14.90 2.22
C GLY A 23 1.27 13.73 3.07
N VAL A 24 0.45 12.70 3.28
CA VAL A 24 0.83 11.44 3.94
C VAL A 24 1.33 10.45 2.90
N ARG A 25 2.53 9.92 3.13
CA ARG A 25 3.12 8.81 2.35
C ARG A 25 3.10 7.54 3.19
N HIS A 26 2.42 6.51 2.69
CA HIS A 26 2.30 5.20 3.33
C HIS A 26 2.81 4.09 2.40
N GLU A 27 3.77 3.30 2.85
CA GLU A 27 4.30 2.18 2.08
C GLU A 27 3.85 0.84 2.68
N ARG A 28 3.42 -0.09 1.82
CA ARG A 28 2.99 -1.43 2.24
C ARG A 28 3.20 -2.46 1.13
N ALA A 29 3.55 -3.69 1.52
CA ALA A 29 3.50 -4.84 0.62
C ALA A 29 2.06 -5.31 0.39
N VAL A 30 1.65 -5.43 -0.87
CA VAL A 30 0.34 -5.94 -1.28
C VAL A 30 0.52 -7.31 -1.93
N ASN A 31 -0.30 -8.28 -1.51
CA ASN A 31 -0.32 -9.59 -2.13
C ASN A 31 -0.72 -9.50 -3.60
N THR A 32 0.05 -10.16 -4.44
CA THR A 32 -0.23 -10.22 -5.87
C THR A 32 -1.34 -11.22 -6.19
N CYS A 33 -2.06 -10.93 -7.27
CA CYS A 33 -2.99 -11.87 -7.86
C CYS A 33 -2.25 -12.75 -8.87
N LEU A 34 -2.58 -14.04 -8.86
CA LEU A 34 -2.03 -15.01 -9.79
C LEU A 34 -3.10 -15.44 -10.78
N ASP A 35 -2.69 -15.70 -12.02
CA ASP A 35 -3.54 -16.29 -13.04
C ASP A 35 -3.81 -17.78 -12.76
N ALA A 36 -4.64 -18.41 -13.59
CA ALA A 36 -4.97 -19.83 -13.46
C ALA A 36 -3.76 -20.78 -13.59
N LYS A 37 -2.63 -20.31 -14.11
CA LYS A 37 -1.36 -21.05 -14.23
C LYS A 37 -0.38 -20.71 -13.10
N GLY A 38 -0.78 -19.86 -12.14
CA GLY A 38 0.06 -19.40 -11.04
C GLY A 38 1.05 -18.29 -11.44
N GLY A 39 0.93 -17.72 -12.64
CA GLY A 39 1.73 -16.60 -13.11
C GLY A 39 1.24 -15.27 -12.54
N TYR A 40 2.12 -14.28 -12.44
CA TYR A 40 1.77 -12.94 -11.95
C TYR A 40 0.77 -12.25 -12.89
N ASP A 41 -0.40 -11.89 -12.37
CA ASP A 41 -1.41 -11.12 -13.09
C ASP A 41 -1.32 -9.64 -12.68
N ALA A 42 -0.72 -8.83 -13.55
CA ALA A 42 -0.58 -7.39 -13.32
C ALA A 42 -1.92 -6.64 -13.28
N THR A 43 -2.92 -7.09 -14.06
CA THR A 43 -4.22 -6.41 -14.14
C THR A 43 -5.03 -6.67 -12.88
N ALA A 44 -5.11 -7.93 -12.46
CA ALA A 44 -5.78 -8.30 -11.21
C ALA A 44 -5.04 -7.72 -10.00
N THR A 45 -3.71 -7.70 -10.01
CA THR A 45 -2.92 -7.06 -8.95
C THR A 45 -3.17 -5.56 -8.88
N ALA A 46 -3.24 -4.86 -10.02
CA ALA A 46 -3.57 -3.43 -10.04
C ALA A 46 -4.96 -3.15 -9.43
N ALA A 47 -5.97 -3.96 -9.77
CA ALA A 47 -7.31 -3.84 -9.17
C ALA A 47 -7.28 -4.09 -7.65
N ARG A 48 -6.51 -5.08 -7.19
CA ARG A 48 -6.31 -5.35 -5.76
C ARG A 48 -5.61 -4.18 -5.06
N VAL A 49 -4.62 -3.58 -5.69
CA VAL A 49 -3.91 -2.42 -5.17
C VAL A 49 -4.83 -1.20 -5.08
N ASP A 50 -5.70 -0.97 -6.06
CA ASP A 50 -6.69 0.11 -6.02
C ASP A 50 -7.67 -0.03 -4.84
N GLU A 51 -8.19 -1.25 -4.61
CA GLU A 51 -9.06 -1.53 -3.47
C GLU A 51 -8.35 -1.24 -2.13
N VAL A 52 -7.09 -1.67 -2.00
CA VAL A 52 -6.27 -1.33 -0.82
C VAL A 52 -6.07 0.18 -0.73
N GLY A 53 -5.83 0.85 -1.85
CA GLY A 53 -5.65 2.29 -1.94
C GLY A 53 -6.85 3.07 -1.42
N ARG A 54 -8.08 2.68 -1.78
CA ARG A 54 -9.32 3.26 -1.24
C ARG A 54 -9.42 3.10 0.27
N GLY A 55 -9.05 1.93 0.80
CA GLY A 55 -9.01 1.68 2.24
C GLY A 55 -7.92 2.49 2.97
N VAL A 56 -6.79 2.78 2.30
CA VAL A 56 -5.73 3.63 2.84
C VAL A 56 -6.15 5.10 2.80
N GLU A 57 -6.75 5.57 1.70
CA GLU A 57 -7.27 6.93 1.54
C GLU A 57 -8.23 7.26 2.68
N TYR A 58 -9.26 6.42 2.88
CA TYR A 58 -10.22 6.59 3.97
C TYR A 58 -9.56 6.64 5.35
N LYS A 59 -8.52 5.82 5.59
CA LYS A 59 -7.79 5.82 6.88
C LYS A 59 -6.92 7.06 7.07
N ILE A 60 -6.39 7.64 5.99
CA ILE A 60 -5.66 8.91 6.04
C ILE A 60 -6.65 10.03 6.37
N GLU A 61 -7.78 10.11 5.65
CA GLU A 61 -8.84 11.09 5.91
C GLU A 61 -9.40 10.98 7.34
N ALA A 62 -9.54 9.76 7.86
CA ALA A 62 -9.96 9.51 9.24
C ALA A 62 -8.86 9.76 10.29
N GLY A 63 -7.64 10.14 9.88
CA GLY A 63 -6.50 10.39 10.78
C GLY A 63 -5.88 9.14 11.41
N VAL A 64 -6.28 7.94 10.97
CA VAL A 64 -5.74 6.66 11.46
C VAL A 64 -4.33 6.41 10.90
N ILE A 65 -4.12 6.77 9.64
CA ILE A 65 -2.80 6.77 9.00
C ILE A 65 -2.37 8.24 8.88
N GLY A 66 -1.56 8.69 9.83
CA GLY A 66 -0.99 10.04 9.81
C GLY A 66 0.35 10.10 9.09
N ALA A 67 0.79 11.32 8.77
CA ALA A 67 2.20 11.58 8.51
C ALA A 67 3.01 11.13 9.74
N ALA A 68 4.19 10.54 9.51
CA ALA A 68 5.03 9.98 10.57
C ALA A 68 5.06 10.91 11.79
N ALA A 69 4.46 10.46 12.89
CA ALA A 69 4.44 11.24 14.13
C ALA A 69 5.88 11.51 14.55
N SER A 70 6.20 12.76 14.90
CA SER A 70 7.44 13.05 15.61
C SER A 70 7.53 12.12 16.83
N PRO A 71 8.71 11.55 17.13
CA PRO A 71 8.85 10.60 18.23
C PRO A 71 8.29 11.21 19.51
N ILE A 72 7.36 10.49 20.16
CA ILE A 72 6.82 10.88 21.46
C ILE A 72 8.00 10.94 22.42
N THR A 73 8.44 12.15 22.78
CA THR A 73 9.42 12.33 23.85
C THR A 73 8.67 12.17 25.15
N VAL A 74 8.71 10.97 25.74
CA VAL A 74 8.23 10.75 27.11
C VAL A 74 9.17 11.51 28.03
N ARG A 75 8.67 12.55 28.71
CA ARG A 75 9.38 13.16 29.85
C ARG A 75 8.92 12.47 31.11
N GLU A 76 9.87 11.92 31.86
CA GLU A 76 9.71 11.30 33.18
C GLU A 76 9.29 12.30 34.25
#